data_AF-A0A366DTW2-F1
#
_entry.id   AF-A0A366DTW2-F1
#
_cell.length_a   1.000
_cell.length_b   1.000
_cell.length_c   1.000
_cell.angle_alpha   90.00
_cell.angle_beta   90.00
_cell.angle_gamma   90.00
#
_symmetry.space_group_name_H-M   'P 1'
#
loop_
_entity.id
_entity.type
_entity.pdbx_description
1 polymer ?
#
loop_
_entity_poly.entity_id
_entity_poly.type
_entity_poly.pdbx_seq_one_letter_code
_entity_poly.pdbx_strand_id
1 'polypeptide(L)'
;MSVDLAGELCRLEEEGSTGVLRAGDGVFHFSDGAITSVDCPRTTGLERLAVEAGVVTTEDWRRAGSGDAAPLLKKPKLETLAVLSVYDAAYFVLTSDAAPEFRPTPPHWLSGVCRVRPRALVRECVRRGDSGPWLADLVDRVPVVPARRVPQERVTLTGGQAEVLAAADARRSIAGIARELGRTTYGCLVAVRDLTEAGLIAPPEAVPAVAVSRGSDGVARRGPRHARVESAEFSDSVGLVRHSPTQAGSPALPLRRRAQASVPVPAADRWQPVDRDLLVRLRVALRELT
;
A
#
# COMPACT_ATOMS: atom_id res chain seq x y z
N MET A 1 8.55 17.14 1.88
CA MET A 1 7.39 17.29 2.79
C MET A 1 6.83 18.69 2.61
N SER A 2 5.53 18.81 2.36
CA SER A 2 4.86 20.10 2.18
C SER A 2 4.69 20.84 3.51
N VAL A 3 5.29 22.03 3.59
CA VAL A 3 5.23 22.90 4.77
C VAL A 3 3.82 23.46 4.95
N ASP A 4 3.15 23.80 3.86
CA ASP A 4 1.79 24.36 3.87
C ASP A 4 0.78 23.35 4.42
N LEU A 5 0.86 22.09 3.96
CA LEU A 5 0.00 21.03 4.48
C LEU A 5 0.29 20.74 5.96
N ALA A 6 1.57 20.67 6.36
CA ALA A 6 1.92 20.44 7.75
C ALA A 6 1.42 21.57 8.68
N GLY A 7 1.51 22.83 8.23
CA GLY A 7 0.98 23.98 8.95
C GLY A 7 -0.54 23.93 9.11
N GLU A 8 -1.25 23.62 8.03
CA GLU A 8 -2.70 23.49 8.02
C GLU A 8 -3.20 22.35 8.94
N LEU A 9 -2.50 21.21 8.93
CA LEU A 9 -2.76 20.10 9.84
C LEU A 9 -2.63 20.52 11.32
N CYS A 10 -1.65 21.36 11.66
CA CYS A 10 -1.47 21.87 13.02
C CYS A 10 -2.56 22.87 13.41
N ARG A 11 -2.94 23.76 12.50
CA ARG A 11 -4.04 24.72 12.71
C ARG A 11 -5.37 24.00 13.00
N LEU A 12 -5.72 22.99 12.21
CA LEU A 12 -6.94 22.20 12.41
C LEU A 12 -6.94 21.40 13.73
N GLU A 13 -5.77 20.94 14.19
CA GLU A 13 -5.61 20.34 15.52
C GLU A 13 -5.95 21.34 16.63
N GLU A 14 -5.39 22.55 16.55
CA GLU A 14 -5.57 23.62 17.55
C GLU A 14 -7.01 24.11 17.63
N GLU A 15 -7.68 24.21 16.48
CA GLU A 15 -9.07 24.68 16.38
C GLU A 15 -10.10 23.61 16.79
N GLY A 16 -9.69 22.36 17.03
CA GLY A 16 -10.64 21.27 17.28
C GLY A 16 -11.54 21.00 16.07
N SER A 17 -11.04 21.22 14.86
CA SER A 17 -11.85 21.18 13.65
C SER A 17 -12.40 19.78 13.37
N THR A 18 -13.63 19.72 12.84
CA THR A 18 -14.29 18.50 12.35
C THR A 18 -14.66 18.68 10.89
N GLY A 19 -14.20 17.78 10.04
CA GLY A 19 -14.45 17.89 8.60
C GLY A 19 -13.45 17.10 7.77
N VAL A 20 -13.26 17.53 6.52
CA VAL A 20 -12.38 16.87 5.57
C VAL A 20 -11.37 17.88 5.02
N LEU A 21 -10.10 17.50 5.02
CA LEU A 21 -9.01 18.23 4.38
C LEU A 21 -8.56 17.47 3.13
N ARG A 22 -8.62 18.10 1.96
CA ARG A 22 -8.10 17.53 0.71
C ARG A 22 -6.74 18.13 0.39
N ALA A 23 -5.79 17.31 -0.02
CA ALA A 23 -4.47 17.74 -0.47
C ALA A 23 -3.97 16.80 -1.56
N GLY A 24 -3.93 17.27 -2.80
CA GLY A 24 -3.57 16.45 -3.96
C GLY A 24 -4.54 15.28 -4.17
N ASP A 25 -4.01 14.06 -4.20
CA ASP A 25 -4.78 12.82 -4.25
C ASP A 25 -5.23 12.31 -2.86
N GLY A 26 -4.83 13.00 -1.80
CA GLY A 26 -5.09 12.62 -0.41
C GLY A 26 -6.31 13.29 0.22
N VAL A 27 -6.93 12.58 1.16
CA VAL A 27 -8.07 13.07 1.94
C VAL A 27 -7.86 12.73 3.41
N PHE A 28 -7.77 13.73 4.28
CA PHE A 28 -7.76 13.55 5.73
C PHE A 28 -9.15 13.80 6.30
N HIS A 29 -9.60 12.90 7.16
CA HIS A 29 -10.86 13.05 7.90
C HIS A 29 -10.56 13.46 9.33
N PHE A 30 -11.19 14.54 9.77
CA PHE A 30 -11.01 15.15 11.08
C PHE A 30 -12.26 15.02 11.93
N SER A 31 -12.05 14.72 13.21
CA SER A 31 -13.06 14.85 14.26
C SER A 31 -12.42 15.46 15.49
N ASP A 32 -12.90 16.65 15.87
CA ASP A 32 -12.45 17.36 17.08
C ASP A 32 -10.91 17.44 17.14
N GLY A 33 -10.33 17.97 16.06
CA GLY A 33 -8.88 18.19 15.88
C GLY A 33 -8.04 16.92 15.67
N ALA A 34 -8.62 15.73 15.78
CA ALA A 34 -7.93 14.47 15.55
C ALA A 34 -8.17 13.93 14.13
N ILE A 35 -7.13 13.35 13.53
CA ILE A 35 -7.24 12.58 12.28
C ILE A 35 -7.84 11.22 12.60
N THR A 36 -8.91 10.87 11.90
CA THR A 36 -9.68 9.63 12.12
C THR A 36 -9.56 8.65 10.95
N SER A 37 -9.24 9.15 9.77
CA SER A 37 -8.94 8.37 8.57
C SER A 37 -8.10 9.22 7.61
N VAL A 38 -7.30 8.56 6.78
CA VAL A 38 -6.62 9.18 5.65
C VAL A 38 -6.75 8.26 4.45
N ASP A 39 -7.29 8.80 3.36
CA ASP A 39 -7.39 8.10 2.09
C ASP A 39 -6.28 8.57 1.15
N CYS A 40 -5.62 7.62 0.49
CA CYS A 40 -4.61 7.87 -0.52
C CYS A 40 -4.69 6.76 -1.59
N PRO A 41 -4.93 7.07 -2.88
CA PRO A 41 -4.99 6.05 -3.94
C PRO A 41 -3.71 5.23 -4.09
N ARG A 42 -2.58 5.80 -3.65
CA ARG A 42 -1.26 5.17 -3.69
C ARG A 42 -1.06 4.12 -2.60
N THR A 43 -1.96 3.99 -1.63
CA THR A 43 -1.82 3.03 -0.53
C THR A 43 -2.79 1.85 -0.57
N THR A 44 -2.46 0.82 0.20
CA THR A 44 -3.42 -0.23 0.57
C THR A 44 -4.41 0.35 1.57
N GLY A 45 -5.64 0.62 1.12
CA GLY A 45 -6.69 1.17 1.98
C GLY A 45 -7.03 0.26 3.17
N LEU A 46 -7.58 0.87 4.23
CA LEU A 46 -7.93 0.19 5.48
C LEU A 46 -8.85 -1.03 5.28
N GLU A 47 -9.82 -0.95 4.37
CA GLU A 47 -10.70 -2.07 4.04
C GLU A 47 -9.90 -3.31 3.65
N ARG A 48 -8.97 -3.15 2.68
CA ARG A 48 -8.14 -4.25 2.18
C ARG A 48 -7.26 -4.81 3.29
N LEU A 49 -6.63 -3.95 4.10
CA LEU A 49 -5.83 -4.40 5.25
C LEU A 49 -6.68 -5.22 6.23
N ALA A 50 -7.89 -4.77 6.53
CA ALA A 50 -8.78 -5.43 7.49
C ALA A 50 -9.36 -6.75 6.97
N VAL A 51 -9.65 -6.84 5.67
CA VAL A 51 -10.13 -8.06 5.01
C VAL A 51 -9.02 -9.11 4.95
N GLU A 52 -7.81 -8.73 4.50
CA GLU A 52 -6.67 -9.65 4.42
C GLU A 52 -6.19 -10.13 5.79
N ALA A 53 -6.31 -9.28 6.81
CA ALA A 53 -6.05 -9.68 8.20
C ALA A 53 -7.17 -10.53 8.83
N GLY A 54 -8.26 -10.81 8.10
CA GLY A 54 -9.42 -11.56 8.58
C GLY A 54 -10.19 -10.86 9.72
N VAL A 55 -10.05 -9.54 9.85
CA VAL A 55 -10.72 -8.76 10.90
C VAL A 55 -12.17 -8.48 10.51
N VAL A 56 -12.42 -8.23 9.22
CA VAL A 56 -13.75 -7.87 8.68
C VAL A 56 -13.96 -8.58 7.34
N THR A 57 -15.22 -8.76 6.95
CA THR A 57 -15.55 -9.10 5.56
C THR A 57 -15.81 -7.82 4.75
N THR A 58 -15.70 -7.90 3.42
CA THR A 58 -16.09 -6.81 2.51
C THR A 58 -17.54 -6.38 2.72
N GLU A 59 -18.43 -7.34 3.03
CA GLU A 59 -19.84 -7.04 3.29
C GLU A 59 -20.01 -6.28 4.62
N ASP A 60 -19.30 -6.67 5.68
CA ASP A 60 -19.30 -5.91 6.94
C ASP A 60 -18.82 -4.47 6.72
N TRP A 61 -17.80 -4.28 5.90
CA TRP A 61 -17.25 -2.96 5.58
C TRP A 61 -18.27 -2.09 4.83
N ARG A 62 -18.94 -2.65 3.82
CA ARG A 62 -19.99 -1.96 3.07
C ARG A 62 -21.16 -1.55 3.96
N ARG A 63 -21.63 -2.46 4.82
CA ARG A 63 -22.70 -2.19 5.79
C ARG A 63 -22.32 -1.05 6.74
N ALA A 64 -21.09 -1.05 7.23
CA ALA A 64 -20.58 0.03 8.08
C ALA A 64 -20.58 1.39 7.37
N GLY A 65 -20.12 1.45 6.12
CA GLY A 65 -20.16 2.67 5.30
C GLY A 65 -21.58 3.17 5.01
N SER A 66 -22.58 2.28 5.02
CA SER A 66 -24.00 2.64 4.86
C SER A 66 -24.73 3.02 6.15
N GLY A 67 -24.04 2.98 7.31
CA GLY A 67 -24.59 3.42 8.61
C GLY A 67 -24.61 2.36 9.71
N ASP A 68 -24.35 1.08 9.42
CA ASP A 68 -24.31 0.00 10.41
C ASP A 68 -22.87 -0.31 10.86
N ALA A 69 -22.18 0.69 11.42
CA ALA A 69 -20.77 0.57 11.80
C ALA A 69 -20.55 -0.10 13.16
N ALA A 70 -21.57 -0.14 14.02
CA ALA A 70 -21.46 -0.57 15.42
C ALA A 70 -20.77 -1.93 15.65
N PRO A 71 -20.93 -2.96 14.79
CA PRO A 71 -20.20 -4.22 14.92
C PRO A 71 -18.69 -4.09 14.71
N LEU A 72 -18.26 -3.19 13.81
CA LEU A 72 -16.85 -2.97 13.50
C LEU A 72 -16.13 -2.16 14.56
N LEU A 73 -16.82 -1.17 15.16
CA LEU A 73 -16.25 -0.32 16.21
C LEU A 73 -15.80 -1.12 17.45
N LYS A 74 -16.33 -2.33 17.64
CA LYS A 74 -16.01 -3.21 18.77
C LYS A 74 -14.80 -4.13 18.54
N LYS A 75 -14.13 -4.05 17.39
CA LYS A 75 -13.01 -4.93 17.03
C LYS A 75 -11.66 -4.22 17.29
N PRO A 76 -10.91 -4.53 18.37
CA PRO A 76 -9.67 -3.82 18.69
C PRO A 76 -8.58 -3.94 17.62
N LYS A 77 -8.55 -5.05 16.88
CA LYS A 77 -7.63 -5.21 15.74
C LYS A 77 -7.88 -4.19 14.63
N LEU A 78 -9.12 -3.70 14.48
CA LEU A 78 -9.44 -2.67 13.50
C LEU A 78 -8.79 -1.33 13.86
N GLU A 79 -8.74 -0.96 15.14
CA GLU A 79 -8.06 0.25 15.61
C GLU A 79 -6.57 0.24 15.22
N THR A 80 -5.88 -0.88 15.45
CA THR A 80 -4.47 -1.00 15.06
C THR A 80 -4.29 -0.84 13.54
N LEU A 81 -5.12 -1.49 12.74
CA LEU A 81 -5.06 -1.36 11.28
C LEU A 81 -5.43 0.04 10.80
N ALA A 82 -6.38 0.70 11.47
CA ALA A 82 -6.79 2.07 11.16
C ALA A 82 -5.65 3.04 11.41
N VAL A 83 -4.99 2.95 12.57
CA VAL A 83 -3.79 3.75 12.87
C VAL A 83 -2.70 3.49 11.84
N LEU A 84 -2.42 2.22 11.52
CA LEU A 84 -1.43 1.87 10.50
C LEU A 84 -1.78 2.49 9.13
N SER A 85 -3.05 2.42 8.71
CA SER A 85 -3.51 2.98 7.44
C SER A 85 -3.39 4.51 7.39
N VAL A 86 -3.66 5.20 8.51
CA VAL A 86 -3.51 6.65 8.62
C VAL A 86 -2.05 7.05 8.41
N TYR A 87 -1.11 6.41 9.11
CA TYR A 87 0.32 6.68 8.94
C TYR A 87 0.85 6.26 7.57
N ASP A 88 0.30 5.19 6.98
CA ASP A 88 0.67 4.73 5.65
C ASP A 88 0.28 5.76 4.59
N ALA A 89 -1.00 6.13 4.53
CA ALA A 89 -1.51 7.10 3.59
C ALA A 89 -0.89 8.49 3.77
N ALA A 90 -0.80 8.98 5.01
CA ALA A 90 -0.32 10.32 5.27
C ALA A 90 1.15 10.52 4.88
N TYR A 91 1.99 9.48 4.97
CA TYR A 91 3.38 9.56 4.51
C TYR A 91 3.45 9.98 3.03
N PHE A 92 2.61 9.40 2.18
CA PHE A 92 2.56 9.71 0.75
C PHE A 92 1.83 11.02 0.44
N VAL A 93 0.78 11.37 1.21
CA VAL A 93 0.06 12.63 0.99
C VAL A 93 0.91 13.84 1.40
N LEU A 94 1.71 13.73 2.47
CA LEU A 94 2.60 14.79 2.95
C LEU A 94 3.76 15.12 2.00
N THR A 95 3.98 14.33 0.95
CA THR A 95 4.92 14.67 -0.13
C THR A 95 4.28 15.45 -1.28
N SER A 96 2.97 15.67 -1.26
CA SER A 96 2.27 16.50 -2.24
C SER A 96 2.46 17.99 -1.96
N ASP A 97 2.78 18.76 -2.99
CA ASP A 97 2.84 20.24 -2.93
C ASP A 97 1.50 20.90 -3.26
N ALA A 98 0.41 20.13 -3.34
CA ALA A 98 -0.92 20.67 -3.60
C ALA A 98 -1.42 21.49 -2.41
N ALA A 99 -2.08 22.62 -2.71
CA ALA A 99 -2.68 23.47 -1.70
C ALA A 99 -3.77 22.69 -0.91
N PRO A 100 -3.75 22.74 0.43
CA PRO A 100 -4.74 22.05 1.23
C PRO A 100 -6.08 22.80 1.25
N GLU A 101 -7.19 22.06 1.11
CA GLU A 101 -8.56 22.61 1.14
C GLU A 101 -9.39 21.93 2.23
N PHE A 102 -9.74 22.68 3.28
CA PHE A 102 -10.60 22.19 4.35
C PHE A 102 -12.08 22.48 4.08
N ARG A 103 -12.95 21.50 4.39
CA ARG A 103 -14.42 21.67 4.38
C ARG A 103 -15.03 21.03 5.63
N PRO A 104 -15.79 21.80 6.44
CA PRO A 104 -16.58 21.23 7.53
C PRO A 104 -17.58 20.20 7.01
N THR A 105 -17.58 19.03 7.63
CA THR A 105 -18.51 17.92 7.35
C THR A 105 -18.79 17.16 8.65
N PRO A 106 -19.85 16.35 8.73
CA PRO A 106 -20.06 15.47 9.87
C PRO A 106 -18.88 14.52 10.11
N PRO A 107 -18.64 14.08 11.36
CA PRO A 107 -17.59 13.12 11.68
C PRO A 107 -17.63 11.87 10.79
N HIS A 108 -16.47 11.42 10.34
CA HIS A 108 -16.33 10.13 9.67
C HIS A 108 -16.71 8.99 10.63
N TRP A 109 -17.37 7.93 10.16
CA TRP A 109 -17.86 6.84 11.01
C TRP A 109 -16.74 6.10 11.78
N LEU A 110 -15.48 6.21 11.33
CA LEU A 110 -14.29 5.71 12.02
C LEU A 110 -13.83 6.58 13.19
N SER A 111 -14.49 7.70 13.49
CA SER A 111 -14.05 8.61 14.56
C SER A 111 -14.02 7.98 15.96
N GLY A 112 -14.76 6.89 16.18
CA GLY A 112 -14.72 6.09 17.40
C GLY A 112 -13.66 4.99 17.42
N VAL A 113 -12.94 4.78 16.32
CA VAL A 113 -11.94 3.69 16.15
C VAL A 113 -10.52 4.21 16.12
N CYS A 114 -10.29 5.34 15.46
CA CYS A 114 -8.95 5.87 15.26
C CYS A 114 -8.94 7.36 15.57
N ARG A 115 -7.98 7.80 16.40
CA ARG A 115 -7.71 9.21 16.67
C ARG A 115 -6.21 9.43 16.74
N VAL A 116 -5.67 10.06 15.70
CA VAL A 116 -4.25 10.40 15.59
C VAL A 116 -4.10 11.91 15.67
N ARG A 117 -3.20 12.40 16.53
CA ARG A 117 -2.90 13.84 16.60
C ARG A 117 -2.08 14.27 15.37
N PRO A 118 -2.52 15.30 14.62
CA PRO A 118 -1.78 15.82 13.46
C PRO A 118 -0.30 16.07 13.71
N ARG A 119 0.07 16.72 14.81
CA ARG A 119 1.48 16.98 15.17
C ARG A 119 2.30 15.71 15.37
N ALA A 120 1.71 14.66 15.96
CA ALA A 120 2.40 13.37 16.13
C ALA A 120 2.62 12.70 14.76
N LEU A 121 1.61 12.77 13.89
CA LEU A 121 1.67 12.24 12.54
C LEU A 121 2.74 12.95 11.68
N VAL A 122 2.81 14.28 11.72
CA VAL A 122 3.83 15.05 11.01
C VAL A 122 5.23 14.69 11.51
N ARG A 123 5.45 14.66 12.83
CA ARG A 123 6.75 14.26 13.41
C ARG A 123 7.19 12.88 12.96
N GLU A 124 6.28 11.92 12.96
CA GLU A 124 6.59 10.56 12.50
C GLU A 124 6.93 10.52 11.01
N CYS A 125 6.21 11.26 10.17
CA CYS A 125 6.54 11.33 8.74
C CYS A 125 7.89 12.00 8.49
N VAL A 126 8.26 13.01 9.27
CA VAL A 126 9.61 13.61 9.23
C VAL A 126 10.66 12.57 9.61
N ARG A 127 10.42 11.82 10.70
CA ARG A 127 11.33 10.76 11.17
C ARG A 127 11.55 9.66 10.14
N ARG A 128 10.50 9.29 9.39
CA ARG A 128 10.57 8.29 8.32
C ARG A 128 11.44 8.76 7.16
N GLY A 129 11.31 10.03 6.77
CA GLY A 129 12.11 10.66 5.72
C GLY A 129 11.98 10.00 4.35
N ASP A 130 12.53 10.65 3.32
CA ASP A 130 12.75 10.02 2.01
C ASP A 130 14.24 9.79 1.84
N SER A 131 14.68 8.57 2.10
CA SER A 131 16.07 8.14 1.92
C SER A 131 16.19 7.14 0.78
N GLY A 132 17.32 7.20 0.09
CA GLY A 132 17.63 6.28 -1.01
C GLY A 132 16.92 6.63 -2.33
N PRO A 133 17.08 5.77 -3.34
CA PRO A 133 16.67 6.08 -4.71
C PRO A 133 15.16 5.92 -4.95
N TRP A 134 14.45 5.20 -4.08
CA TRP A 134 13.00 5.02 -4.16
C TRP A 134 12.28 6.12 -3.38
N LEU A 135 11.85 7.18 -4.07
CA LEU A 135 11.09 8.28 -3.49
C LEU A 135 9.59 7.95 -3.39
N ALA A 136 8.87 8.65 -2.51
CA ALA A 136 7.44 8.44 -2.28
C ALA A 136 6.54 8.65 -3.52
N ASP A 137 6.96 9.49 -4.47
CA ASP A 137 6.24 9.77 -5.72
C ASP A 137 6.40 8.66 -6.78
N LEU A 138 7.38 7.76 -6.61
CA LEU A 138 7.62 6.62 -7.51
C LEU A 138 6.78 5.39 -7.15
N VAL A 139 6.17 5.37 -5.96
CA VAL A 139 5.59 4.16 -5.33
C VAL A 139 4.49 3.49 -6.15
N ASP A 140 3.75 4.26 -6.93
CA ASP A 140 2.66 3.81 -7.80
C ASP A 140 3.01 3.88 -9.29
N ARG A 141 4.16 4.47 -9.66
CA ARG A 141 4.54 4.78 -11.04
C ARG A 141 5.59 3.84 -11.62
N VAL A 142 6.54 3.41 -10.80
CA VAL A 142 7.70 2.64 -11.28
C VAL A 142 7.54 1.16 -10.90
N PRO A 143 7.69 0.23 -11.86
CA PRO A 143 7.63 -1.20 -11.56
C PRO A 143 8.84 -1.62 -10.72
N VAL A 144 8.62 -2.58 -9.82
CA VAL A 144 9.69 -3.19 -9.03
C VAL A 144 10.32 -4.31 -9.85
N VAL A 145 11.59 -4.14 -10.20
CA VAL A 145 12.32 -5.06 -11.08
C VAL A 145 13.34 -5.85 -10.26
N PRO A 146 13.23 -7.19 -10.18
CA PRO A 146 14.26 -8.02 -9.55
C PRO A 146 15.61 -7.86 -10.27
N ALA A 147 16.70 -7.87 -9.50
CA ALA A 147 18.04 -7.81 -10.06
C ALA A 147 18.34 -9.08 -10.87
N ARG A 148 18.94 -8.90 -12.07
CA ARG A 148 19.28 -10.02 -12.95
C ARG A 148 20.44 -10.89 -12.42
N ARG A 149 21.29 -10.30 -11.59
CA ARG A 149 22.44 -10.96 -10.97
C ARG A 149 22.49 -10.54 -9.52
N VAL A 150 22.51 -11.53 -8.63
CA VAL A 150 22.69 -11.30 -7.20
C VAL A 150 24.19 -11.31 -6.91
N PRO A 151 24.75 -10.23 -6.33
CA PRO A 151 26.19 -10.16 -6.07
C PRO A 151 26.64 -11.10 -4.94
N GLN A 152 25.70 -11.66 -4.18
CA GLN A 152 25.95 -12.48 -2.98
C GLN A 152 25.37 -13.89 -3.16
N GLU A 153 26.11 -14.91 -2.70
CA GLU A 153 25.65 -16.31 -2.75
C GLU A 153 24.57 -16.63 -1.71
N ARG A 154 24.48 -15.84 -0.63
CA ARG A 154 23.50 -16.00 0.45
C ARG A 154 23.04 -14.64 0.96
N VAL A 155 21.72 -14.45 1.04
CA VAL A 155 21.10 -13.27 1.62
C VAL A 155 20.09 -13.71 2.67
N THR A 156 20.12 -13.10 3.85
CA THR A 156 19.12 -13.31 4.89
C THR A 156 17.99 -12.31 4.67
N LEU A 157 16.78 -12.81 4.45
CA LEU A 157 15.58 -12.00 4.27
C LEU A 157 14.63 -12.20 5.44
N THR A 158 13.98 -11.11 5.84
CA THR A 158 12.76 -11.21 6.64
C THR A 158 11.64 -11.85 5.79
N GLY A 159 10.62 -12.44 6.43
CA GLY A 159 9.44 -12.91 5.70
C GLY A 159 8.77 -11.79 4.89
N GLY A 160 8.81 -10.56 5.43
CA GLY A 160 8.38 -9.34 4.77
C GLY A 160 9.03 -9.11 3.40
N GLN A 161 10.37 -9.09 3.41
CA GLN A 161 11.19 -8.90 2.22
C GLN A 161 11.06 -10.07 1.24
N ALA A 162 10.98 -11.31 1.72
CA ALA A 162 10.83 -12.49 0.88
C ALA A 162 9.52 -12.46 0.06
N GLU A 163 8.41 -12.07 0.69
CA GLU A 163 7.13 -11.93 -0.02
C GLU A 163 7.14 -10.79 -1.05
N VAL A 164 7.71 -9.63 -0.70
CA VAL A 164 7.85 -8.51 -1.65
C VAL A 164 8.71 -8.91 -2.84
N LEU A 165 9.83 -9.60 -2.60
CA LEU A 165 10.71 -10.09 -3.67
C LEU A 165 10.00 -11.13 -4.55
N ALA A 166 9.21 -12.03 -3.94
CA ALA A 166 8.45 -13.03 -4.69
C ALA A 166 7.32 -12.42 -5.55
N ALA A 167 6.75 -11.29 -5.12
CA ALA A 167 5.71 -10.56 -5.85
C ALA A 167 6.25 -9.61 -6.92
N ALA A 168 7.56 -9.33 -6.91
CA ALA A 168 8.22 -8.46 -7.88
C ALA A 168 8.35 -9.15 -9.24
N ASP A 169 7.41 -8.86 -10.13
CA ASP A 169 7.26 -9.47 -11.45
C ASP A 169 7.77 -8.57 -12.59
N ALA A 170 8.48 -7.49 -12.26
CA ALA A 170 8.90 -6.42 -13.18
C ALA A 170 7.75 -5.67 -13.86
N ARG A 171 6.50 -5.81 -13.39
CA ARG A 171 5.31 -5.12 -13.92
C ARG A 171 4.62 -4.29 -12.85
N ARG A 172 4.52 -4.80 -11.63
CA ARG A 172 3.83 -4.11 -10.53
C ARG A 172 4.73 -3.08 -9.88
N SER A 173 4.15 -1.93 -9.56
CA SER A 173 4.74 -0.94 -8.67
C SER A 173 4.68 -1.40 -7.22
N ILE A 174 5.35 -0.66 -6.32
CA ILE A 174 5.34 -0.94 -4.87
C ILE A 174 3.90 -0.91 -4.33
N ALA A 175 3.09 0.07 -4.75
CA ALA A 175 1.68 0.16 -4.40
C ALA A 175 0.86 -1.03 -4.93
N GLY A 176 1.19 -1.53 -6.13
CA GLY A 176 0.59 -2.73 -6.70
C GLY A 176 0.87 -3.97 -5.87
N ILE A 177 2.14 -4.20 -5.52
CA ILE A 177 2.60 -5.31 -4.68
C ILE A 177 1.95 -5.23 -3.29
N ALA A 178 1.94 -4.05 -2.66
CA ALA A 178 1.35 -3.86 -1.34
C ALA A 178 -0.14 -4.25 -1.32
N ARG A 179 -0.89 -3.87 -2.35
CA ARG A 179 -2.32 -4.18 -2.49
C ARG A 179 -2.58 -5.67 -2.70
N GLU A 180 -1.77 -6.33 -3.52
CA GLU A 180 -1.83 -7.78 -3.72
C GLU A 180 -1.58 -8.52 -2.41
N LEU A 181 -0.50 -8.16 -1.70
CA LEU A 181 -0.08 -8.80 -0.45
C LEU A 181 -0.96 -8.43 0.76
N GLY A 182 -1.84 -7.43 0.65
CA GLY A 182 -2.63 -6.96 1.79
C GLY A 182 -1.79 -6.26 2.85
N ARG A 183 -0.74 -5.55 2.45
CA ARG A 183 0.24 -4.90 3.33
C ARG A 183 0.25 -3.39 3.14
N THR A 184 0.79 -2.68 4.13
CA THR A 184 1.00 -1.23 4.02
C THR A 184 1.99 -0.92 2.91
N THR A 185 1.74 0.15 2.17
CA THR A 185 2.58 0.53 1.04
C THR A 185 3.94 1.06 1.49
N TYR A 186 3.98 1.80 2.61
CA TYR A 186 5.22 2.22 3.27
C TYR A 186 6.05 1.01 3.73
N GLY A 187 5.40 -0.04 4.26
CA GLY A 187 6.10 -1.28 4.62
C GLY A 187 6.77 -1.94 3.42
N CYS A 188 6.06 -2.01 2.28
CA CYS A 188 6.64 -2.48 1.03
C CYS A 188 7.73 -1.54 0.49
N LEU A 189 7.59 -0.23 0.62
CA LEU A 189 8.62 0.74 0.23
C LEU A 189 9.92 0.52 1.00
N VAL A 190 9.85 0.36 2.33
CA VAL A 190 11.03 0.06 3.15
C VAL A 190 11.66 -1.26 2.71
N ALA A 191 10.87 -2.32 2.54
CA ALA A 191 11.39 -3.60 2.07
C ALA A 191 12.07 -3.50 0.70
N VAL A 192 11.52 -2.73 -0.24
CA VAL A 192 12.12 -2.49 -1.55
C VAL A 192 13.42 -1.68 -1.44
N ARG A 193 13.48 -0.67 -0.56
CA ARG A 193 14.72 0.08 -0.29
C ARG A 193 15.82 -0.86 0.22
N ASP A 194 15.52 -1.69 1.23
CA ASP A 194 16.47 -2.67 1.78
C ASP A 194 16.92 -3.70 0.74
N LEU A 195 15.98 -4.23 -0.06
CA LEU A 195 16.27 -5.19 -1.12
C LEU A 195 17.08 -4.56 -2.27
N THR A 196 16.93 -3.27 -2.51
CA THR A 196 17.74 -2.52 -3.48
C THR A 196 19.17 -2.36 -2.96
N GLU A 197 19.33 -2.02 -1.67
CA GLU A 197 20.65 -1.94 -1.03
C GLU A 197 21.36 -3.31 -1.02
N ALA A 198 20.61 -4.40 -0.82
CA ALA A 198 21.12 -5.77 -0.93
C ALA A 198 21.40 -6.23 -2.38
N GLY A 199 21.10 -5.42 -3.39
CA GLY A 199 21.30 -5.76 -4.80
C GLY A 199 20.35 -6.85 -5.32
N LEU A 200 19.20 -7.05 -4.66
CA LEU A 200 18.15 -8.00 -5.06
C LEU A 200 17.05 -7.35 -5.90
N ILE A 201 16.88 -6.05 -5.77
CA ILE A 201 16.01 -5.23 -6.62
C ILE A 201 16.88 -4.19 -7.35
N ALA A 202 16.60 -3.96 -8.62
CA ALA A 202 17.26 -2.90 -9.37
C ALA A 202 16.77 -1.53 -8.85
N PRO A 203 17.65 -0.52 -8.73
CA PRO A 203 17.21 0.84 -8.43
C PRO A 203 16.25 1.33 -9.54
N PRO A 204 15.33 2.25 -9.24
CA PRO A 204 14.41 2.77 -10.24
C PRO A 204 15.23 3.42 -11.36
N GLU A 205 14.94 3.05 -12.61
CA GLU A 205 15.53 3.74 -13.74
C GLU A 205 15.10 5.21 -13.68
N ALA A 206 16.07 6.14 -13.74
CA ALA A 206 15.77 7.55 -13.80
C ALA A 206 14.95 7.80 -15.06
N VAL A 207 13.65 8.09 -14.91
CA VAL A 207 12.83 8.54 -16.04
C VAL A 207 13.48 9.82 -16.55
N PRO A 208 13.99 9.88 -17.79
CA PRO A 208 14.55 11.11 -18.31
C PRO A 208 13.47 12.17 -18.28
N ALA A 209 13.71 13.26 -17.53
CA ALA A 209 12.83 14.41 -17.49
C ALA A 209 12.57 14.82 -18.94
N VAL A 210 11.30 14.77 -19.36
CA VAL A 210 10.90 15.28 -20.66
C VAL A 210 11.28 16.74 -20.66
N ALA A 211 12.37 17.05 -21.37
CA ALA A 211 12.77 18.42 -21.64
C ALA A 211 11.57 19.06 -22.34
N VAL A 212 10.86 19.92 -21.61
CA VAL A 212 9.87 20.81 -22.19
C VAL A 212 10.68 21.73 -23.10
N SER A 213 10.82 21.33 -24.36
CA SER A 213 11.28 22.21 -25.41
C SER A 213 10.31 23.38 -25.39
N ARG A 214 10.79 24.53 -24.88
CA ARG A 214 10.17 25.82 -25.15
C ARG A 214 10.36 26.04 -26.64
N GLY A 215 9.46 25.45 -27.43
CA GLY A 215 9.33 25.68 -28.85
C GLY A 215 9.01 27.15 -29.03
N SER A 216 9.98 27.88 -29.56
CA SER A 216 9.79 29.19 -30.14
C SER A 216 8.71 29.12 -31.21
N ASP A 217 7.75 30.04 -31.09
CA ASP A 217 6.68 30.27 -32.05
C ASP A 217 7.24 30.46 -33.48
N GLY A 218 6.78 29.60 -34.38
CA GLY A 218 7.02 29.66 -35.82
C GLY A 218 5.75 29.27 -36.55
N VAL A 219 4.84 30.24 -36.68
CA VAL A 219 3.56 30.14 -37.38
C VAL A 219 3.77 29.75 -38.86
N ALA A 220 3.19 28.62 -39.28
CA ALA A 220 2.86 28.37 -40.67
C ALA A 220 1.53 27.60 -40.80
N ARG A 221 0.49 28.36 -41.15
CA ARG A 221 -0.86 27.90 -41.49
C ARG A 221 -0.83 27.00 -42.73
N ARG A 222 -1.49 25.84 -42.68
CA ARG A 222 -2.12 25.23 -43.86
C ARG A 222 -3.39 24.47 -43.45
N GLY A 223 -4.49 24.81 -44.11
CA GLY A 223 -5.87 24.44 -43.75
C GLY A 223 -6.28 23.00 -44.10
N PRO A 224 -7.53 22.64 -43.74
CA PRO A 224 -8.00 21.26 -43.73
C PRO A 224 -8.56 20.82 -45.09
N ARG A 225 -8.35 19.56 -45.44
CA ARG A 225 -9.13 18.87 -46.48
C ARG A 225 -9.84 17.67 -45.85
N HIS A 226 -11.16 17.73 -45.91
CA HIS A 226 -12.06 16.63 -45.61
C HIS A 226 -11.85 15.47 -46.59
N ALA A 227 -11.80 14.24 -46.07
CA ALA A 227 -12.21 13.06 -46.79
C ALA A 227 -13.02 12.17 -45.84
N ARG A 228 -14.19 11.81 -46.35
CA ARG A 228 -15.32 11.06 -45.80
C ARG A 228 -15.14 9.57 -46.14
N VAL A 229 -16.04 8.72 -45.61
CA VAL A 229 -16.43 7.38 -46.12
C VAL A 229 -15.54 6.24 -45.57
N GLU A 230 -15.99 5.10 -45.03
CA GLU A 230 -17.31 4.48 -44.76
C GLU A 230 -17.13 3.34 -43.74
N SER A 231 -18.25 2.97 -43.14
CA SER A 231 -18.52 1.78 -42.35
C SER A 231 -18.40 0.48 -43.15
N ALA A 232 -17.95 -0.61 -42.51
CA ALA A 232 -18.27 -1.97 -42.92
C ALA A 232 -18.33 -2.89 -41.70
N GLU A 233 -19.57 -3.20 -41.32
CA GLU A 233 -19.95 -4.35 -40.52
C GLU A 233 -19.70 -5.62 -41.35
N PHE A 234 -19.17 -6.68 -40.74
CA PHE A 234 -19.37 -8.03 -41.25
C PHE A 234 -19.41 -9.05 -40.12
N SER A 235 -20.56 -9.72 -40.04
CA SER A 235 -20.85 -10.92 -39.27
C SER A 235 -19.77 -11.98 -39.39
N ASP A 236 -19.54 -12.73 -38.31
CA ASP A 236 -19.18 -14.13 -38.49
C ASP A 236 -19.83 -15.05 -37.48
N SER A 237 -20.06 -16.26 -37.97
CA SER A 237 -21.14 -17.17 -37.62
C SER A 237 -20.63 -18.34 -36.79
N VAL A 238 -21.58 -18.96 -36.11
CA VAL A 238 -21.51 -20.20 -35.34
C VAL A 238 -20.84 -21.33 -36.14
N GLY A 239 -19.88 -22.02 -35.51
CA GLY A 239 -19.25 -23.24 -36.01
C GLY A 239 -18.89 -24.21 -34.88
N LEU A 240 -19.82 -25.12 -34.59
CA LEU A 240 -19.72 -26.21 -33.62
C LEU A 240 -18.84 -27.34 -34.18
N VAL A 241 -17.79 -27.78 -33.47
CA VAL A 241 -17.19 -29.11 -33.68
C VAL A 241 -16.81 -29.75 -32.34
N ARG A 242 -17.49 -30.86 -32.02
CA ARG A 242 -17.04 -31.87 -31.07
C ARG A 242 -16.27 -32.94 -31.85
N HIS A 243 -15.19 -33.48 -31.29
CA HIS A 243 -15.07 -34.91 -30.90
C HIS A 243 -13.64 -35.22 -30.42
N SER A 244 -13.60 -36.20 -29.50
CA SER A 244 -12.56 -36.56 -28.54
C SER A 244 -11.53 -37.57 -29.10
N PRO A 245 -10.84 -38.37 -28.27
CA PRO A 245 -9.42 -38.24 -27.94
C PRO A 245 -8.55 -39.37 -28.54
N THR A 246 -7.24 -39.16 -28.66
CA THR A 246 -6.30 -40.25 -29.00
C THR A 246 -5.14 -40.30 -28.02
N GLN A 247 -5.03 -41.46 -27.39
CA GLN A 247 -4.02 -41.87 -26.41
C GLN A 247 -2.96 -42.73 -27.11
N ALA A 248 -1.68 -42.38 -26.96
CA ALA A 248 -0.50 -43.22 -27.14
C ALA A 248 0.66 -42.44 -26.49
N GLY A 249 1.41 -42.90 -25.49
CA GLY A 249 1.99 -44.23 -25.33
C GLY A 249 3.49 -44.10 -25.56
N SER A 250 4.27 -43.77 -24.53
CA SER A 250 5.74 -43.93 -24.51
C SER A 250 6.29 -43.97 -23.07
N PRO A 251 7.39 -44.71 -22.83
CA PRO A 251 7.59 -45.48 -21.59
C PRO A 251 8.33 -44.70 -20.49
N ALA A 252 7.96 -45.01 -19.24
CA ALA A 252 8.59 -44.48 -18.04
C ALA A 252 9.96 -45.13 -17.77
N LEU A 253 10.99 -44.29 -17.59
CA LEU A 253 12.28 -44.68 -17.03
C LEU A 253 12.18 -44.76 -15.49
N PRO A 254 12.85 -45.72 -14.83
CA PRO A 254 12.68 -45.94 -13.40
C PRO A 254 13.43 -44.87 -12.59
N LEU A 255 12.68 -44.01 -11.89
CA LEU A 255 13.22 -43.12 -10.88
C LEU A 255 13.70 -43.93 -9.67
N ARG A 256 15.02 -44.03 -9.49
CA ARG A 256 15.65 -44.50 -8.25
C ARG A 256 15.14 -43.65 -7.08
N ARG A 257 14.34 -44.27 -6.21
CA ARG A 257 13.86 -43.73 -4.95
C ARG A 257 15.06 -43.51 -4.02
N ARG A 258 15.61 -42.30 -4.02
CA ARG A 258 16.60 -41.88 -3.01
C ARG A 258 15.82 -41.67 -1.71
N ALA A 259 16.07 -42.53 -0.72
CA ALA A 259 15.54 -42.36 0.62
C ALA A 259 15.97 -40.97 1.14
N GLN A 260 15.00 -40.09 1.40
CA GLN A 260 15.25 -38.84 2.10
C GLN A 260 15.68 -39.19 3.52
N ALA A 261 16.96 -38.96 3.82
CA ALA A 261 17.41 -38.87 5.20
C ALA A 261 16.64 -37.72 5.86
N SER A 262 15.94 -38.03 6.95
CA SER A 262 15.25 -37.04 7.77
C SER A 262 16.25 -36.02 8.30
N VAL A 263 16.22 -34.81 7.77
CA VAL A 263 16.90 -33.65 8.35
C VAL A 263 16.19 -33.32 9.67
N PRO A 264 16.88 -33.15 10.80
CA PRO A 264 16.25 -32.74 12.05
C PRO A 264 15.64 -31.36 11.86
N VAL A 265 14.34 -31.24 12.10
CA VAL A 265 13.64 -29.95 12.17
C VAL A 265 14.25 -29.19 13.36
N PRO A 266 14.81 -27.99 13.17
CA PRO A 266 15.25 -27.17 14.30
C PRO A 266 14.01 -26.86 15.15
N ALA A 267 14.12 -27.12 16.45
CA ALA A 267 13.03 -26.90 17.39
C ALA A 267 12.50 -25.48 17.22
N ALA A 268 11.20 -25.36 16.90
CA ALA A 268 10.52 -24.09 16.87
C ALA A 268 10.84 -23.32 18.16
N ASP A 269 11.23 -22.06 18.03
CA ASP A 269 11.40 -21.12 19.13
C ASP A 269 10.16 -21.22 20.03
N ARG A 270 10.32 -21.94 21.15
CA ARG A 270 9.30 -22.02 22.18
C ARG A 270 9.27 -20.64 22.81
N TRP A 271 8.33 -19.81 22.36
CA TRP A 271 7.98 -18.58 23.03
C TRP A 271 7.87 -18.85 24.52
N GLN A 272 8.75 -18.23 25.31
CA GLN A 272 8.69 -18.35 26.77
C GLN A 272 7.30 -17.91 27.23
N PRO A 273 6.68 -18.65 28.18
CA PRO A 273 5.42 -18.22 28.76
C PRO A 273 5.58 -16.80 29.32
N VAL A 274 4.70 -15.90 28.90
CA VAL A 274 4.73 -14.50 29.35
C VAL A 274 4.61 -14.45 30.86
N ASP A 275 5.54 -13.78 31.52
CA ASP A 275 5.55 -13.61 32.98
C ASP A 275 4.29 -12.86 33.41
N ARG A 276 3.39 -13.58 34.10
CA ARG A 276 2.12 -13.08 34.59
C ARG A 276 2.32 -11.96 35.62
N ASP A 277 3.38 -12.03 36.42
CA ASP A 277 3.65 -11.04 37.47
C ASP A 277 4.10 -9.72 36.85
N LEU A 278 4.83 -9.78 35.74
CA LEU A 278 5.16 -8.59 34.95
C LEU A 278 3.91 -7.89 34.43
N LEU A 279 2.94 -8.65 33.87
CA LEU A 279 1.68 -8.09 33.37
C LEU A 279 0.84 -7.46 34.47
N VAL A 280 0.82 -8.06 35.67
CA VAL A 280 0.11 -7.51 36.83
C VAL A 280 0.76 -6.20 37.29
N ARG A 281 2.10 -6.15 37.38
CA ARG A 281 2.82 -4.92 37.75
C ARG A 281 2.59 -3.81 36.72
N LEU A 282 2.62 -4.12 35.43
CA LEU A 282 2.40 -3.16 34.36
C LEU A 282 0.97 -2.58 34.41
N ARG A 283 -0.02 -3.43 34.69
CA ARG A 283 -1.42 -3.00 34.85
C ARG A 283 -1.63 -2.08 36.05
N VAL A 284 -0.93 -2.31 37.15
CA VAL A 284 -0.97 -1.44 38.34
C VAL A 284 -0.34 -0.10 38.01
N ALA A 285 0.87 -0.09 37.45
CA ALA A 285 1.58 1.13 37.08
C ALA A 285 0.79 2.02 36.09
N LEU A 286 0.09 1.41 35.11
CA LEU A 286 -0.73 2.15 34.15
C LEU A 286 -2.00 2.76 34.76
N ARG A 287 -2.51 2.22 35.87
CA ARG A 287 -3.67 2.78 36.60
C ARG A 287 -3.30 3.94 37.51
N GLU A 288 -2.03 4.03 37.90
CA GLU A 288 -1.51 5.15 38.71
C GLU A 288 -1.18 6.39 37.86
N LEU A 289 -1.24 6.28 36.54
CA LEU A 289 -0.97 7.36 35.58
C LEU A 289 -2.24 8.05 35.03
N THR A 290 -3.43 7.63 35.49
CA THR A 290 -4.74 8.22 35.15
C THR A 290 -5.42 8.75 36.40
#